data_AF-A0A946JZ55-F1
#
_entry.id   AF-A0A946JZ55-F1
#
_cell.length_a   1.000
_cell.length_b   1.000
_cell.length_c   1.000
_cell.angle_alpha   90.00
_cell.angle_beta   90.00
_cell.angle_gamma   90.00
#
_symmetry.space_group_name_H-M   'P 1'
#
loop_
_entity.id
_entity.type
_entity.pdbx_description
1 polymer ?
#
loop_
_entity_poly.entity_id
_entity_poly.type
_entity_poly.pdbx_seq_one_letter_code
_entity_poly.pdbx_strand_id
1 'polypeptide(L)'
;GCMNVFDPRPGRSNSLAPGKSRFTAMSPTIVFKDKQPYLVIGAPGGTYITMGVLQGILNCLVFGMNAQEAVAVPRFCVTSDVIDVTNRIPRYIQSELESLGYQVRRSHQSFGFAGVHAIRINEQGWDGGADPGRDGMSLQTRPNS
;
A
#
# COMPACT_ATOMS: atom_id res chain seq x y z
N GLY A 1 15.84 7.62 10.48
CA GLY A 1 15.43 9.05 10.40
C GLY A 1 15.42 9.51 8.94
N CYS A 2 14.93 10.72 8.67
CA CYS A 2 14.78 11.29 7.32
C CYS A 2 16.06 11.32 6.48
N MET A 3 17.24 11.23 7.11
CA MET A 3 18.53 11.21 6.42
C MET A 3 18.93 9.81 5.93
N ASN A 4 18.35 8.74 6.48
CA ASN A 4 18.72 7.36 6.15
C ASN A 4 18.34 6.95 4.72
N VAL A 5 17.52 7.76 4.04
CA VAL A 5 17.10 7.47 2.67
C VAL A 5 18.03 8.05 1.62
N PHE A 6 19.01 8.88 1.99
CA PHE A 6 20.04 9.33 1.06
C PHE A 6 21.09 8.25 0.83
N ASP A 7 21.66 8.21 -0.37
CA ASP A 7 22.84 7.39 -0.64
C ASP A 7 24.07 8.02 0.05
N PRO A 8 24.77 7.29 0.93
CA PRO A 8 25.95 7.83 1.60
C PRO A 8 27.14 7.99 0.65
N ARG A 9 27.12 7.33 -0.52
CA ARG A 9 28.20 7.40 -1.52
C ARG A 9 28.02 8.68 -2.35
N PRO A 10 29.04 9.54 -2.47
CA PRO A 10 28.95 10.75 -3.28
C PRO A 10 28.71 10.47 -4.78
N GLY A 11 28.16 11.46 -5.50
CA GLY A 11 28.03 11.44 -6.96
C GLY A 11 26.88 10.59 -7.55
N ARG A 12 26.00 10.05 -6.72
CA ARG A 12 24.78 9.32 -7.13
C ARG A 12 23.57 10.25 -7.15
N SER A 13 22.55 9.88 -7.92
CA SER A 13 21.30 10.65 -8.07
C SER A 13 20.61 10.96 -6.74
N ASN A 14 20.69 10.06 -5.75
CA ASN A 14 20.12 10.23 -4.41
C ASN A 14 21.19 10.47 -3.32
N SER A 15 22.41 10.87 -3.68
CA SER A 15 23.43 11.24 -2.68
C SER A 15 23.03 12.48 -1.88
N LEU A 16 23.50 12.56 -0.64
CA LEU A 16 23.30 13.69 0.24
C LEU A 16 23.96 14.97 -0.31
N ALA A 17 23.23 16.09 -0.28
CA ALA A 17 23.75 17.42 -0.60
C ALA A 17 22.99 18.51 0.17
N PRO A 18 23.61 19.67 0.47
CA PRO A 18 22.94 20.80 1.11
C PRO A 18 21.69 21.25 0.32
N GLY A 19 20.58 21.46 1.02
CA GLY A 19 19.31 21.93 0.42
C GLY A 19 18.57 20.90 -0.44
N LYS A 20 19.11 19.69 -0.64
CA LYS A 20 18.47 18.67 -1.47
C LYS A 20 17.29 18.00 -0.77
N SER A 21 16.18 17.87 -1.48
CA SER A 21 15.03 17.09 -1.00
C SER A 21 15.33 15.59 -1.02
N ARG A 22 14.85 14.88 0.01
CA ARG A 22 14.99 13.43 0.11
C ARG A 22 14.04 12.71 -0.85
N PHE A 23 14.44 11.51 -1.27
CA PHE A 23 13.50 10.56 -1.84
C PHE A 23 12.37 10.22 -0.86
N THR A 24 11.16 10.05 -1.39
CA THR A 24 9.99 9.58 -0.63
C THR A 24 9.16 8.64 -1.49
N ALA A 25 8.66 7.57 -0.87
CA ALA A 25 7.67 6.68 -1.46
C ALA A 25 6.23 7.08 -1.11
N MET A 26 6.02 8.24 -0.47
CA MET A 26 4.67 8.74 -0.18
C MET A 26 3.90 8.92 -1.48
N SER A 27 2.73 8.29 -1.57
CA SER A 27 1.87 8.33 -2.75
C SER A 27 0.41 8.56 -2.36
N PRO A 28 0.06 9.69 -1.71
CA PRO A 28 -1.35 10.04 -1.52
C PRO A 28 -2.00 10.19 -2.90
N THR A 29 -3.08 9.44 -3.15
CA THR A 29 -3.65 9.30 -4.49
C THR A 29 -5.15 9.52 -4.46
N ILE A 30 -5.65 10.26 -5.45
CA ILE A 30 -7.09 10.39 -5.75
C ILE A 30 -7.30 9.88 -7.17
N VAL A 31 -8.17 8.89 -7.33
CA VAL A 31 -8.57 8.32 -8.61
C VAL A 31 -9.90 8.95 -9.01
N PHE A 32 -10.01 9.38 -10.26
CA PHE A 32 -11.22 9.95 -10.83
C PHE A 32 -11.83 9.00 -11.86
N LYS A 33 -13.16 8.93 -11.89
CA LYS A 33 -13.96 8.30 -12.94
C LYS A 33 -14.96 9.33 -13.45
N ASP A 34 -14.99 9.58 -14.76
CA ASP A 34 -15.86 10.58 -15.38
C ASP A 34 -15.75 11.98 -14.74
N LYS A 35 -14.51 12.38 -14.42
CA LYS A 35 -14.15 13.63 -13.72
C LYS A 35 -14.68 13.76 -12.28
N GLN A 36 -15.28 12.71 -11.72
CA GLN A 36 -15.69 12.65 -10.32
C GLN A 36 -14.72 11.80 -9.49
N PRO A 37 -14.41 12.18 -8.23
CA PRO A 37 -13.61 11.33 -7.34
C PRO A 37 -14.28 9.98 -7.14
N TYR A 38 -13.51 8.91 -7.33
CA TYR A 38 -13.97 7.53 -7.17
C TYR A 38 -13.27 6.83 -6.00
N LEU A 39 -11.99 7.12 -5.77
CA LEU A 39 -11.20 6.52 -4.70
C LEU A 39 -10.18 7.52 -4.18
N VAL A 40 -10.13 7.72 -2.86
CA VAL A 40 -9.05 8.42 -2.16
C VAL A 40 -8.30 7.39 -1.35
N ILE A 41 -6.97 7.31 -1.50
CA ILE A 41 -6.17 6.24 -0.89
C ILE A 41 -4.77 6.72 -0.53
N GLY A 42 -4.25 6.23 0.59
CA GLY A 42 -2.90 6.53 1.06
C GLY A 42 -2.44 5.58 2.14
N ALA A 43 -1.15 5.63 2.49
CA ALA A 43 -0.58 4.77 3.52
C ALA A 43 0.70 5.34 4.13
N PRO A 44 0.97 5.17 5.45
CA PRO A 44 2.32 5.05 5.98
C PRO A 44 2.95 3.69 5.62
N GLY A 45 4.29 3.60 5.65
CA GLY A 45 4.97 2.31 5.40
C GLY A 45 6.39 2.36 4.84
N GLY A 46 7.02 3.54 4.76
CA GLY A 46 8.35 3.66 4.15
C GLY A 46 8.31 3.29 2.66
N THR A 47 9.25 2.48 2.19
CA THR A 47 9.32 2.03 0.80
C THR A 47 8.13 1.14 0.38
N TYR A 48 7.38 0.58 1.33
CA TYR A 48 6.20 -0.23 1.05
C TYR A 48 4.98 0.58 0.58
N ILE A 49 4.97 1.91 0.75
CA ILE A 49 3.79 2.76 0.52
C ILE A 49 3.28 2.61 -0.92
N THR A 50 4.16 2.80 -1.92
CA THR A 50 3.76 2.77 -3.32
C THR A 50 3.16 1.42 -3.72
N MET A 51 3.73 0.30 -3.26
CA MET A 51 3.20 -1.05 -3.53
C MET A 51 1.86 -1.30 -2.83
N GLY A 52 1.69 -0.83 -1.60
CA GLY A 52 0.43 -0.96 -0.86
C GLY A 52 -0.69 -0.15 -1.49
N VAL A 53 -0.40 1.09 -1.89
CA VAL A 53 -1.36 1.96 -2.59
C VAL A 53 -1.75 1.36 -3.95
N LEU A 54 -0.78 0.87 -4.73
CA LEU A 54 -1.05 0.21 -6.02
C LEU A 54 -1.98 -1.00 -5.85
N GLN A 55 -1.65 -1.92 -4.92
CA GLN A 55 -2.49 -3.09 -4.64
C GLN A 55 -3.90 -2.67 -4.22
N GLY A 56 -4.05 -1.66 -3.34
CA GLY A 56 -5.36 -1.15 -2.93
C GLY A 56 -6.19 -0.57 -4.09
N ILE A 57 -5.54 0.16 -5.01
CA ILE A 57 -6.19 0.67 -6.23
C ILE A 57 -6.69 -0.50 -7.09
N LEU A 58 -5.84 -1.50 -7.35
CA LEU A 58 -6.21 -2.67 -8.15
C LEU A 58 -7.34 -3.47 -7.49
N ASN A 59 -7.31 -3.65 -6.18
CA ASN A 59 -8.37 -4.32 -5.41
C ASN A 59 -9.73 -3.65 -5.63
N CYS A 60 -9.80 -2.32 -5.58
CA CYS A 60 -11.03 -1.59 -5.82
C CYS A 60 -11.46 -1.58 -7.29
N LEU A 61 -10.53 -1.35 -8.23
CA LEU A 61 -10.86 -1.07 -9.64
C LEU A 61 -10.95 -2.34 -10.50
N VAL A 62 -10.08 -3.32 -10.25
CA VAL A 62 -9.98 -4.54 -11.05
C VAL A 62 -10.75 -5.68 -10.40
N PHE A 63 -10.61 -5.84 -9.09
CA PHE A 63 -11.24 -6.95 -8.35
C PHE A 63 -12.59 -6.57 -7.73
N GLY A 64 -13.03 -5.32 -7.89
CA GLY A 64 -14.36 -4.86 -7.46
C GLY A 64 -14.57 -4.79 -5.95
N MET A 65 -13.51 -4.92 -5.15
CA MET A 65 -13.60 -4.93 -3.68
C MET A 65 -14.07 -3.58 -3.15
N ASN A 66 -14.80 -3.59 -2.03
CA ASN A 66 -15.03 -2.37 -1.26
C ASN A 66 -13.74 -1.88 -0.58
N ALA A 67 -13.74 -0.64 -0.08
CA ALA A 67 -12.55 -0.02 0.50
C ALA A 67 -12.01 -0.83 1.70
N GLN A 68 -12.88 -1.37 2.55
CA GLN A 68 -12.45 -2.14 3.72
C GLN A 68 -11.84 -3.50 3.32
N GLU A 69 -12.43 -4.20 2.36
CA GLU A 69 -11.86 -5.42 1.77
C GLU A 69 -10.52 -5.14 1.11
N ALA A 70 -10.46 -4.09 0.28
CA ALA A 70 -9.29 -3.73 -0.52
C ALA A 70 -8.05 -3.45 0.33
N VAL A 71 -8.23 -2.87 1.53
CA VAL A 71 -7.11 -2.60 2.45
C VAL A 71 -6.80 -3.76 3.39
N ALA A 72 -7.71 -4.73 3.56
CA ALA A 72 -7.58 -5.84 4.50
C ALA A 72 -7.02 -7.13 3.88
N VAL A 73 -7.01 -7.26 2.56
CA VAL A 73 -6.44 -8.45 1.90
C VAL A 73 -4.91 -8.53 2.09
N PRO A 74 -4.32 -9.74 2.07
CA PRO A 74 -2.89 -9.94 2.21
C PRO A 74 -2.11 -9.23 1.09
N ARG A 75 -0.96 -8.64 1.42
CA ARG A 75 -0.10 -7.91 0.47
C ARG A 75 1.24 -8.59 0.26
N PHE A 76 1.89 -8.24 -0.84
CA PHE A 76 3.28 -8.59 -1.11
C PHE A 76 4.07 -7.34 -1.53
N CYS A 77 5.39 -7.43 -1.52
CA CYS A 77 6.28 -6.36 -1.92
C CYS A 77 7.46 -6.90 -2.72
N VAL A 78 7.85 -6.19 -3.78
CA VAL A 78 8.94 -6.57 -4.68
C VAL A 78 9.91 -5.40 -4.91
N THR A 79 10.16 -4.60 -3.86
CA THR A 79 11.11 -3.48 -3.91
C THR A 79 12.58 -3.94 -3.86
N SER A 80 12.84 -5.24 -3.90
CA SER A 80 14.16 -5.88 -3.89
C SER A 80 14.14 -7.12 -4.79
N ASP A 81 15.25 -7.84 -4.88
CA ASP A 81 15.35 -9.08 -5.66
C ASP A 81 14.57 -10.26 -5.06
N VAL A 82 13.97 -10.07 -3.88
CA VAL A 82 13.16 -11.07 -3.17
C VAL A 82 11.70 -10.60 -3.11
N ILE A 83 10.77 -11.54 -3.29
CA ILE A 83 9.33 -11.31 -3.11
C ILE A 83 9.00 -11.44 -1.62
N ASP A 84 8.70 -10.32 -1.00
CA ASP A 84 8.25 -10.25 0.39
C ASP A 84 6.73 -10.52 0.46
N VAL A 85 6.30 -11.52 1.22
CA VAL A 85 4.87 -11.89 1.39
C VAL A 85 4.44 -11.78 2.85
N THR A 86 3.22 -11.27 3.10
CA THR A 86 2.67 -11.30 4.47
C THR A 86 2.30 -12.71 4.91
N ASN A 87 2.17 -12.92 6.23
CA ASN A 87 1.89 -14.24 6.76
C ASN A 87 0.55 -14.83 6.27
N ARG A 88 -0.39 -13.98 5.85
CA ARG A 88 -1.72 -14.39 5.39
C ARG A 88 -1.76 -14.87 3.94
N ILE A 89 -0.69 -14.68 3.16
CA ILE A 89 -0.60 -15.30 1.82
C ILE A 89 -0.48 -16.81 2.00
N PRO A 90 -1.31 -17.66 1.36
CA PRO A 90 -1.24 -19.10 1.56
C PRO A 90 0.14 -19.71 1.26
N ARG A 91 0.53 -20.76 1.99
CA ARG A 91 1.85 -21.40 1.83
C ARG A 91 2.01 -22.03 0.45
N TYR A 92 0.95 -22.59 -0.12
CA TYR A 92 1.00 -23.20 -1.45
C TYR A 92 1.34 -22.17 -2.55
N ILE A 93 0.87 -20.91 -2.43
CA ILE A 93 1.24 -19.82 -3.34
C ILE A 93 2.73 -19.52 -3.26
N GLN A 94 3.30 -19.49 -2.04
CA GLN A 94 4.74 -19.30 -1.87
C GLN A 94 5.52 -20.45 -2.52
N SER A 95 5.13 -21.70 -2.30
CA SER A 95 5.80 -22.86 -2.89
C SER A 95 5.73 -22.87 -4.42
N GLU A 96 4.63 -22.39 -5.00
CA GLU A 96 4.49 -22.23 -6.45
C GLU A 96 5.44 -21.15 -6.98
N LEU A 97 5.57 -20.01 -6.30
CA LEU A 97 6.56 -18.98 -6.70
C LEU A 97 8.00 -19.50 -6.59
N GLU A 98 8.31 -20.25 -5.53
CA GLU A 98 9.62 -20.86 -5.35
C GLU A 98 9.94 -21.92 -6.43
N SER A 99 8.94 -22.69 -6.88
CA SER A 99 9.13 -23.66 -7.97
C SER A 99 9.39 -23.01 -9.34
N LEU A 100 8.92 -21.77 -9.52
CA LEU A 100 9.25 -20.92 -10.68
C LEU A 100 10.64 -20.26 -10.56
N GLY A 101 11.36 -20.50 -9.47
CA GLY A 101 12.71 -19.96 -9.24
C GLY A 101 12.75 -18.61 -8.56
N TYR A 102 11.61 -18.07 -8.10
CA TYR A 102 11.59 -16.82 -7.35
C TYR A 102 12.06 -17.04 -5.91
N GLN A 103 12.87 -16.12 -5.39
CA GLN A 103 13.15 -16.06 -3.96
C GLN A 103 11.98 -15.39 -3.25
N VAL A 104 11.40 -16.08 -2.26
CA VAL A 104 10.28 -15.57 -1.47
C VAL A 104 10.68 -15.48 -0.01
N ARG A 105 10.44 -14.32 0.61
CA ARG A 105 10.63 -14.11 2.05
C ARG A 105 9.28 -13.84 2.70
N ARG A 106 8.94 -14.66 3.68
CA ARG A 106 7.69 -14.51 4.42
C ARG A 106 7.90 -13.69 5.69
N SER A 107 7.07 -12.66 5.85
CA SER A 107 6.94 -11.93 7.10
C SER A 107 6.11 -12.72 8.10
N HIS A 108 6.48 -12.66 9.38
CA HIS A 108 5.66 -13.18 10.47
C HIS A 108 4.40 -12.32 10.72
N GLN A 109 4.33 -11.11 10.15
CA GLN A 109 3.23 -10.17 10.33
C GLN A 109 2.08 -10.48 9.34
N SER A 110 0.85 -10.57 9.88
CA SER A 110 -0.36 -10.83 9.08
C SER A 110 -0.76 -9.63 8.21
N PHE A 111 -0.56 -8.42 8.71
CA PHE A 111 -0.83 -7.14 8.02
C PHE A 111 0.47 -6.35 7.83
N GLY A 112 1.50 -7.04 7.34
CA GLY A 112 2.75 -6.40 6.95
C GLY A 112 2.59 -5.54 5.69
N PHE A 113 3.58 -4.67 5.46
CA PHE A 113 3.75 -3.83 4.26
C PHE A 113 2.64 -2.79 4.06
N ALA A 114 2.97 -1.55 4.45
CA ALA A 114 2.09 -0.38 4.45
C ALA A 114 0.84 -0.52 5.36
N GLY A 115 0.29 0.60 5.84
CA GLY A 115 -1.01 0.65 6.51
C GLY A 115 -1.97 1.45 5.65
N VAL A 116 -2.69 0.81 4.75
CA VAL A 116 -3.47 1.49 3.70
C VAL A 116 -4.84 1.92 4.23
N HIS A 117 -5.18 3.18 4.07
CA HIS A 117 -6.52 3.71 4.35
C HIS A 117 -7.13 4.23 3.05
N ALA A 118 -8.43 4.02 2.89
CA ALA A 118 -9.13 4.40 1.66
C ALA A 118 -10.57 4.86 1.91
N ILE A 119 -11.07 5.72 1.02
CA ILE A 119 -12.48 6.09 0.89
C ILE A 119 -12.86 5.88 -0.57
N ARG A 120 -13.87 5.06 -0.83
CA ARG A 120 -14.43 4.83 -2.16
C ARG A 120 -15.79 5.50 -2.29
N ILE A 121 -16.02 6.14 -3.42
CA ILE A 121 -17.23 6.88 -3.76
C ILE A 121 -17.79 6.27 -5.05
N ASN A 122 -19.00 5.72 -4.98
CA ASN A 122 -19.68 5.15 -6.14
C ASN A 122 -21.18 5.47 -6.12
N GLU A 123 -21.92 4.94 -7.08
CA GLU A 123 -23.37 5.15 -7.20
C GLU A 123 -24.18 4.63 -6.02
N GLN A 124 -23.65 3.65 -5.27
CA GLN A 124 -24.28 3.07 -4.08
C GLN A 124 -24.00 3.89 -2.82
N GLY A 125 -23.12 4.88 -2.90
CA GLY A 125 -22.73 5.74 -1.79
C GLY A 125 -21.23 5.70 -1.51
N TRP A 126 -20.88 5.92 -0.25
CA TRP A 126 -19.51 6.05 0.20
C TRP A 126 -19.18 4.92 1.15
N ASP A 127 -18.04 4.27 0.94
CA ASP A 127 -17.51 3.26 1.84
C ASP A 127 -16.05 3.60 2.18
N GLY A 128 -15.64 3.30 3.42
CA GLY A 128 -14.31 3.61 3.91
C GLY A 128 -13.63 2.38 4.49
N GLY A 129 -12.33 2.25 4.26
CA GLY A 129 -11.51 1.15 4.74
C GLY A 129 -10.37 1.65 5.62
N ALA A 130 -10.25 1.08 6.80
CA ALA A 130 -9.06 1.26 7.63
C ALA A 130 -8.23 -0.03 7.67
N ASP A 131 -6.91 0.09 7.50
CA ASP A 131 -6.03 -1.07 7.53
C ASP A 131 -6.12 -1.80 8.87
N PRO A 132 -6.46 -3.10 8.91
CA PRO A 132 -6.55 -3.85 10.17
C PRO A 132 -5.20 -4.08 10.83
N GLY A 133 -4.09 -3.82 10.14
CA GLY A 133 -2.74 -3.83 10.70
C GLY A 133 -2.39 -2.58 11.52
N ARG A 134 -3.32 -1.64 11.66
CA ARG A 134 -3.19 -0.39 12.41
C ARG A 134 -4.42 -0.19 13.30
N ASP A 135 -4.31 0.71 14.27
CA ASP A 135 -5.42 1.08 15.16
C ASP A 135 -6.39 2.10 14.53
N GLY A 136 -6.36 2.24 13.20
CA GLY A 136 -7.20 3.19 12.49
C GLY A 136 -8.67 2.74 12.42
N MET A 137 -9.57 3.69 12.15
CA MET A 137 -10.99 3.41 11.99
C MET A 137 -11.57 4.10 10.75
N SER A 138 -12.66 3.52 10.24
CA SER A 138 -13.53 4.12 9.24
C SER A 138 -14.89 4.35 9.87
N LEU A 139 -15.39 5.58 9.79
CA LEU A 139 -16.69 5.96 10.36
C LEU A 139 -17.46 6.78 9.35
N GLN A 140 -18.68 6.34 9.03
CA GLN A 140 -19.61 7.13 8.25
C GLN A 140 -20.42 8.02 9.20
N THR A 141 -20.32 9.33 9.03
CA THR A 141 -21.17 10.29 9.74
C THR A 141 -22.31 10.72 8.82
N ARG A 142 -23.52 10.84 9.37
CA ARG A 142 -24.63 11.51 8.70
C ARG A 142 -24.79 12.89 9.34
N PRO A 143 -24.74 13.99 8.59
CA PRO A 143 -25.13 15.27 9.15
C PRO A 143 -26.64 15.25 9.41
N ASN A 144 -27.03 15.43 10.67
CA ASN A 144 -28.41 15.61 11.16
C ASN A 144 -29.35 14.41 11.01
N SER A 145 -29.46 13.63 12.10
CA SER A 145 -30.75 13.04 12.52
C SER A 145 -31.56 14.08 13.28
#